data_AF-A0A8S9GRU7-F1
#
_entry.id   AF-A0A8S9GRU7-F1
#
_cell.length_a   1.000
_cell.length_b   1.000
_cell.length_c   1.000
_cell.angle_alpha   90.00
_cell.angle_beta   90.00
_cell.angle_gamma   90.00
#
_symmetry.space_group_name_H-M   'P 1'
#
loop_
_entity.id
_entity.type
_entity.pdbx_description
1 polymer ?
#
loop_
_entity_poly.entity_id
_entity_poly.type
_entity_poly.pdbx_seq_one_letter_code
_entity_poly.pdbx_strand_id
1 'polypeptide(L)'
;MPQLKHPLCLLTIIGSGRTLLDTVDRLRNLNVMKEGIQLPTIVVVSYQSSGKSSVLESLAGISLPHGQGICTRVPLVMKLMRSASPETEIWLKYSDKVVPTDEDHITEAICTATDAIAGTFEI
;
A
#
# COMPACT_ATOMS: atom_id res chain seq x y z
N MET A 1 -8.91 1.68 16.01
CA MET A 1 -8.43 0.93 14.84
C MET A 1 -7.98 -0.45 15.33
N PRO A 2 -8.43 -1.56 14.72
CA PRO A 2 -8.04 -2.88 15.16
C PRO A 2 -6.54 -3.06 14.96
N GLN A 3 -5.81 -3.37 16.02
CA GLN A 3 -4.41 -3.75 15.96
C GLN A 3 -4.34 -5.12 15.26
N LEU A 4 -3.79 -5.15 14.04
CA LEU A 4 -3.54 -6.40 13.32
C LEU A 4 -2.50 -7.21 14.11
N LYS A 5 -2.92 -8.32 14.72
CA LYS A 5 -2.06 -9.23 15.50
C LYS A 5 -1.20 -10.17 14.64
N HIS A 6 -1.25 -10.04 13.31
CA HIS A 6 -0.56 -10.91 12.36
C HIS A 6 0.50 -10.11 11.58
N PRO A 7 1.61 -10.74 11.17
CA PRO A 7 2.66 -10.06 10.44
C PRO A 7 2.11 -9.49 9.12
N LEU A 8 2.44 -8.24 8.85
CA LEU A 8 1.94 -7.46 7.72
C LEU A 8 3.08 -6.65 7.09
N CYS A 9 2.89 -6.30 5.83
CA CYS A 9 3.68 -5.29 5.15
C CYS A 9 2.89 -3.97 5.11
N LEU A 10 3.48 -2.88 5.59
CA LEU A 10 2.92 -1.54 5.50
C LEU A 10 3.69 -0.75 4.44
N LEU A 11 3.08 -0.55 3.28
CA LEU A 11 3.60 0.26 2.20
C LEU A 11 3.05 1.68 2.34
N THR A 12 3.95 2.66 2.50
CA THR A 12 3.60 4.07 2.56
C THR A 12 4.14 4.77 1.32
N ILE A 13 3.25 5.44 0.58
CA ILE A 13 3.59 6.23 -0.60
C ILE A 13 3.18 7.67 -0.30
N ILE A 14 4.16 8.57 -0.32
CA ILE A 14 3.99 9.99 -0.06
C ILE A 14 4.32 10.73 -1.35
N GLY A 15 3.40 11.50 -1.92
CA GLY A 15 3.68 12.22 -3.17
C GLY A 15 2.57 13.17 -3.60
N SER A 16 2.75 13.81 -4.75
CA SER A 16 1.77 14.68 -5.39
C SER A 16 1.30 14.06 -6.72
N GLY A 17 0.06 14.31 -7.15
CA GLY A 17 -0.44 13.85 -8.46
C GLY A 17 -1.27 12.56 -8.49
N ARG A 18 -1.86 12.11 -7.38
CA ARG A 18 -2.80 10.97 -7.35
C ARG A 18 -4.24 11.47 -7.17
N THR A 19 -5.08 11.35 -8.19
CA THR A 19 -6.46 11.90 -8.23
C THR A 19 -7.33 11.49 -7.03
N LEU A 20 -7.17 10.25 -6.54
CA LEU A 20 -7.88 9.77 -5.36
C LEU A 20 -7.44 10.54 -4.10
N LEU A 21 -6.14 10.77 -3.93
CA LEU A 21 -5.61 11.55 -2.81
C LEU A 21 -6.10 12.98 -2.85
N ASP A 22 -6.14 13.60 -4.03
CA ASP A 22 -6.69 14.95 -4.19
C ASP A 22 -8.13 15.05 -3.71
N THR A 23 -8.94 14.03 -4.00
CA THR A 23 -10.34 13.99 -3.55
C THR A 23 -10.44 13.80 -2.04
N VAL A 24 -9.65 12.88 -1.47
CA VAL A 24 -9.63 12.62 -0.02
C VAL A 24 -9.11 13.84 0.76
N ASP A 25 -8.12 14.55 0.25
CA ASP A 25 -7.61 15.76 0.89
C ASP A 25 -8.55 16.94 0.76
N ARG A 26 -9.27 17.07 -0.38
CA ARG A 26 -10.36 18.05 -0.47
C ARG A 26 -11.42 17.79 0.59
N LEU A 27 -11.77 16.53 0.86
CA LEU A 27 -12.64 16.18 1.98
C LEU A 27 -12.01 16.60 3.32
N ARG A 28 -10.74 16.27 3.60
CA ARG A 28 -10.05 16.73 4.83
C ARG A 28 -10.12 18.24 5.05
N ASN A 29 -9.93 19.01 3.98
CA ASN A 29 -9.90 20.47 4.02
C ASN A 29 -11.28 21.11 4.24
N LEU A 30 -12.37 20.36 4.07
CA LEU A 30 -13.73 20.82 4.39
C LEU A 30 -14.07 20.70 5.88
N ASN A 31 -13.10 20.43 6.76
CA ASN A 31 -13.29 20.24 8.21
C ASN A 31 -14.30 19.14 8.59
N VAL A 32 -14.74 18.28 7.66
CA VAL A 32 -15.67 17.17 7.96
C VAL A 32 -15.14 16.23 9.05
N MET A 33 -13.81 16.13 9.23
CA MET A 33 -13.23 15.39 10.35
C MET A 33 -13.51 16.03 11.73
N LYS A 34 -13.65 17.36 11.81
CA LYS A 34 -14.06 18.07 13.04
C LYS A 34 -15.54 17.85 13.36
N GLU A 35 -16.34 17.55 12.35
CA GLU A 35 -17.75 17.16 12.49
C GLU A 35 -17.91 15.65 12.80
N GLY A 36 -16.81 14.94 13.03
CA GLY A 36 -16.81 13.52 13.39
C GLY A 36 -16.88 12.56 12.19
N ILE A 37 -16.81 13.07 10.95
CA ILE A 37 -16.83 12.24 9.75
C ILE A 37 -15.43 11.66 9.53
N GLN A 38 -15.31 10.34 9.65
CA GLN A 38 -14.08 9.60 9.35
C GLN A 38 -13.90 9.50 7.82
N LEU A 39 -12.66 9.68 7.36
CA LEU A 39 -12.34 9.49 5.94
C LEU A 39 -12.46 8.01 5.56
N PRO A 40 -12.88 7.71 4.32
CA PRO A 40 -13.02 6.34 3.87
C PRO A 40 -11.67 5.63 3.87
N THR A 41 -11.63 4.46 4.52
CA THR A 41 -10.56 3.47 4.31
C THR A 41 -11.07 2.46 3.29
N ILE A 42 -10.33 2.28 2.19
CA ILE A 42 -10.71 1.31 1.15
C ILE A 42 -10.08 -0.04 1.51
N VAL A 43 -10.91 -1.06 1.64
CA VAL A 43 -10.47 -2.45 1.76
C VAL A 43 -10.82 -3.18 0.47
N VAL A 44 -9.82 -3.74 -0.20
CA VAL A 44 -10.02 -4.49 -1.44
C VAL A 44 -10.08 -5.98 -1.11
N VAL A 45 -11.24 -6.61 -1.30
CA VAL A 45 -11.45 -8.06 -1.05
C VAL A 45 -12.04 -8.68 -2.31
N SER A 46 -11.43 -9.75 -2.84
CA SER A 46 -12.03 -10.61 -3.86
C SER A 46 -11.20 -11.88 -4.13
N TYR A 47 -11.78 -12.82 -4.88
CA TYR A 47 -11.17 -14.09 -5.28
C TYR A 47 -9.88 -13.91 -6.11
N GLN A 48 -8.94 -14.85 -6.08
CA GLN A 48 -7.68 -14.76 -6.83
C GLN A 48 -7.93 -14.45 -8.33
N SER A 49 -7.07 -13.63 -8.94
CA SER A 49 -7.13 -13.28 -10.38
C SER A 49 -8.27 -12.36 -10.84
N SER A 50 -9.01 -11.72 -9.93
CA SER A 50 -10.08 -10.73 -10.26
C SER A 50 -9.60 -9.30 -10.53
N GLY A 51 -8.31 -9.04 -10.71
CA GLY A 51 -7.78 -7.69 -10.99
C GLY A 51 -7.61 -6.75 -9.77
N LYS A 52 -7.60 -7.29 -8.54
CA LYS A 52 -7.33 -6.51 -7.30
C LYS A 52 -6.03 -5.73 -7.35
N SER A 53 -4.95 -6.42 -7.75
CA SER A 53 -3.64 -5.81 -7.86
C SER A 53 -3.71 -4.66 -8.85
N SER A 54 -4.34 -4.85 -10.01
CA SER A 54 -4.51 -3.80 -11.03
C SER A 54 -5.26 -2.56 -10.53
N VAL A 55 -6.30 -2.73 -9.70
CA VAL A 55 -6.98 -1.58 -9.08
C VAL A 55 -6.05 -0.87 -8.09
N LEU A 56 -5.34 -1.62 -7.24
CA LEU A 56 -4.39 -1.04 -6.29
C LEU A 56 -3.22 -0.35 -7.00
N GLU A 57 -2.66 -0.96 -8.05
CA GLU A 57 -1.61 -0.42 -8.91
C GLU A 57 -2.06 0.88 -9.58
N SER A 58 -3.27 0.93 -10.13
CA SER A 58 -3.82 2.15 -10.74
C SER A 58 -4.02 3.28 -9.72
N LEU A 59 -4.49 2.97 -8.51
CA LEU A 59 -4.66 3.97 -7.45
C LEU A 59 -3.33 4.46 -6.88
N ALA A 60 -2.38 3.55 -6.76
CA ALA A 60 -1.08 3.76 -6.12
C ALA A 60 0.03 4.16 -7.08
N GLY A 61 -0.23 4.12 -8.40
CA GLY A 61 0.72 4.34 -9.48
C GLY A 61 2.04 3.61 -9.30
N ILE A 62 1.99 2.35 -8.84
CA ILE A 62 3.14 1.46 -8.71
C ILE A 62 2.78 0.09 -9.25
N SER A 63 3.79 -0.74 -9.53
CA SER A 63 3.58 -2.15 -9.82
C SER A 63 3.57 -2.97 -8.53
N LEU A 64 2.68 -3.96 -8.45
CA LEU A 64 2.65 -4.93 -7.36
C LEU A 64 3.17 -6.28 -7.88
N PRO A 65 3.70 -7.15 -6.99
CA PRO A 65 4.15 -8.47 -7.40
C PRO A 65 3.06 -9.28 -8.13
N HIS A 66 3.41 -9.82 -9.29
CA HIS A 66 2.52 -10.56 -10.19
C HIS A 66 3.21 -11.83 -10.75
N GLY A 67 2.53 -12.99 -10.74
CA GLY A 67 3.06 -14.27 -11.25
C GLY A 67 2.42 -15.52 -10.60
N GLN A 68 2.67 -16.72 -11.16
CA GLN A 68 2.29 -17.98 -10.49
C GLN A 68 3.13 -18.18 -9.22
N GLY A 69 2.51 -18.61 -8.11
CA GLY A 69 3.18 -18.77 -6.80
C GLY A 69 3.27 -17.49 -5.97
N ILE A 70 2.94 -16.32 -6.53
CA ILE A 70 2.96 -15.01 -5.86
C ILE A 70 1.54 -14.64 -5.38
N CYS A 71 0.83 -15.58 -4.77
CA CYS A 71 -0.34 -15.21 -3.98
C CYS A 71 0.10 -14.23 -2.89
N THR A 72 -0.77 -13.29 -2.48
CA THR A 72 -0.52 -12.39 -1.35
C THR A 72 -0.37 -13.23 -0.07
N ARG A 73 0.85 -13.71 0.20
CA ARG A 73 1.20 -14.58 1.33
C ARG A 73 1.24 -13.80 2.65
N VAL A 74 1.45 -12.49 2.56
CA VAL A 74 1.46 -11.56 3.68
C VAL A 74 0.47 -10.44 3.38
N PRO A 75 -0.42 -10.07 4.31
CA PRO A 75 -1.30 -8.92 4.14
C PRO A 75 -0.49 -7.64 3.85
N LEU A 76 -0.81 -6.99 2.73
CA LEU A 76 -0.26 -5.69 2.36
C LEU A 76 -1.26 -4.59 2.73
N VAL A 77 -0.86 -3.69 3.63
CA VAL A 77 -1.58 -2.45 3.94
C VAL A 77 -0.91 -1.33 3.17
N MET A 78 -1.67 -0.63 2.34
CA MET A 78 -1.18 0.51 1.57
C MET A 78 -1.71 1.81 2.13
N LYS A 79 -0.79 2.73 2.43
CA LYS A 79 -1.09 4.07 2.93
C LYS A 79 -0.61 5.09 1.91
N LEU A 80 -1.56 5.72 1.23
CA LEU A 80 -1.30 6.80 0.31
C LEU A 80 -1.42 8.13 1.08
N MET A 81 -0.42 8.98 0.99
CA MET A 81 -0.34 10.28 1.65
C MET A 81 0.06 11.36 0.64
N ARG A 82 -0.54 12.54 0.76
CA ARG A 82 -0.15 13.66 -0.08
C ARG A 82 1.06 14.39 0.49
N SER A 83 1.94 14.82 -0.40
CA SER A 83 2.98 15.81 -0.13
C SER A 83 2.82 17.03 -1.03
N ALA A 84 3.30 18.18 -0.55
CA ALA A 84 3.49 19.36 -1.37
C ALA A 84 4.81 19.30 -2.15
N SER A 85 5.71 18.37 -1.80
CA SER A 85 6.93 18.10 -2.54
C SER A 85 6.61 17.48 -3.91
N PRO A 86 7.34 17.85 -4.97
CA PRO A 86 7.28 17.15 -6.24
C PRO A 86 7.92 15.75 -6.16
N GLU A 87 8.74 15.48 -5.14
CA GLU A 87 9.38 14.18 -4.95
C GLU A 87 8.41 13.19 -4.30
N THR A 88 8.37 11.98 -4.86
CA THR A 88 7.64 10.85 -4.29
C THR A 88 8.55 10.06 -3.38
N GLU A 89 8.13 9.83 -2.14
CA GLU A 89 8.81 8.96 -1.19
C GLU A 89 8.02 7.66 -1.00
N ILE A 90 8.71 6.52 -1.07
CA ILE A 90 8.11 5.21 -0.89
C ILE A 90 8.87 4.45 0.18
N TRP A 91 8.13 3.95 1.16
CA TRP A 91 8.66 3.22 2.30
C TRP A 91 7.90 1.92 2.50
N LEU A 92 8.63 0.81 2.60
CA LEU A 92 8.07 -0.48 2.99
C LEU A 92 8.48 -0.81 4.43
N LYS A 93 7.51 -0.90 5.32
CA LYS A 93 7.72 -1.36 6.70
C LYS A 93 7.22 -2.79 6.86
N TYR A 94 8.05 -3.64 7.45
CA TYR A 94 7.67 -4.99 7.83
C TYR A 94 8.52 -5.44 9.01
N SER A 95 7.91 -6.17 9.96
CA SER A 95 8.55 -6.45 11.26
C SER A 95 9.11 -5.15 11.86
N ASP A 96 10.39 -5.11 12.24
CA ASP A 96 11.09 -3.92 12.76
C ASP A 96 11.94 -3.20 11.70
N LYS A 97 11.78 -3.54 10.42
CA LYS A 97 12.53 -2.94 9.31
C LYS A 97 11.72 -1.87 8.59
N VAL A 98 12.39 -0.82 8.16
CA VAL A 98 11.87 0.21 7.25
C VAL A 98 12.82 0.30 6.06
N VAL A 99 12.31 0.03 4.87
CA VAL A 99 13.10 -0.01 3.63
C VAL A 99 12.62 1.14 2.72
N PRO A 100 13.43 2.18 2.48
CA PRO A 100 13.16 3.12 1.40
C PRO A 100 13.28 2.41 0.05
N THR A 101 12.40 2.77 -0.88
CA THR A 101 12.37 2.21 -2.24
C THR A 101 11.82 3.25 -3.21
N ASP A 102 11.77 2.91 -4.49
CA ASP A 102 11.15 3.69 -5.55
C ASP A 102 10.14 2.83 -6.34
N GLU A 103 9.54 3.41 -7.39
CA GLU A 103 8.51 2.77 -8.21
C GLU A 103 9.05 1.57 -9.02
N ASP A 104 10.35 1.56 -9.32
CA ASP A 104 11.00 0.51 -10.11
C ASP A 104 11.32 -0.73 -9.24
N HIS A 105 11.73 -0.51 -7.98
CA HIS A 105 12.20 -1.56 -7.07
C HIS A 105 11.15 -2.03 -6.04
N ILE A 106 9.99 -1.36 -5.93
CA ILE A 106 8.96 -1.70 -4.93
C ILE A 106 8.49 -3.15 -5.02
N THR A 107 8.37 -3.69 -6.23
CA THR A 107 7.97 -5.09 -6.44
C THR A 107 8.94 -6.07 -5.78
N GLU A 108 10.24 -5.87 -6.00
CA GLU A 108 11.30 -6.70 -5.39
C GLU A 108 11.34 -6.54 -3.87
N ALA A 109 11.17 -5.30 -3.37
CA ALA A 109 11.11 -5.02 -1.94
C ALA A 109 9.95 -5.76 -1.27
N ILE A 110 8.76 -5.79 -1.89
CA ILE A 110 7.60 -6.53 -1.37
C ILE A 110 7.86 -8.03 -1.40
N CYS A 111 8.45 -8.58 -2.46
CA CYS A 111 8.81 -10.00 -2.53
C CYS A 111 9.79 -10.38 -1.41
N THR A 112 10.87 -9.61 -1.25
CA THR A 112 11.88 -9.81 -0.21
C THR A 112 11.27 -9.76 1.20
N ALA A 113 10.39 -8.78 1.45
CA ALA A 113 9.68 -8.67 2.72
C ALA A 113 8.75 -9.87 2.95
N THR A 114 8.07 -10.33 1.90
CA THR A 114 7.17 -11.48 1.96
C THR A 114 7.94 -12.75 2.30
N ASP A 115 9.08 -13.00 1.64
CA ASP A 115 9.93 -14.16 1.93
C ASP A 115 10.51 -14.12 3.34
N ALA A 116 10.89 -12.92 3.84
CA ALA A 116 11.38 -12.76 5.20
C ALA A 116 10.33 -13.09 6.27
N ILE A 117 9.04 -12.97 5.97
CA ILE A 117 7.94 -13.21 6.90
C ILE A 117 7.36 -14.61 6.76
N ALA A 118 7.15 -15.07 5.53
CA ALA A 118 6.42 -16.28 5.19
C ALA A 118 7.33 -17.44 4.73
N GLY A 119 8.66 -17.22 4.67
CA GLY A 119 9.62 -18.16 4.11
C GLY A 119 9.70 -18.07 2.58
N THR A 120 10.76 -18.62 2.00
CA THR A 120 10.89 -18.77 0.55
C THR A 120 9.89 -19.80 0.03
N PHE A 121 9.35 -19.55 -1.16
CA PHE A 121 8.56 -20.56 -1.86
C PHE A 121 9.53 -21.52 -2.56
N GLU A 122 9.90 -22.61 -1.89
CA GLU A 122 10.59 -23.74 -2.51
C GLU A 122 9.55 -24.71 -3.09
N ILE A 123 9.71 -25.06 -4.36
CA ILE A 123 9.00 -26.19 -5.00
C ILE A 123 9.91 -27.41 -4.90
#